data_AF-A0A2N1R070-F1
#
_entry.id   AF-A0A2N1R070-F1
#
_cell.length_a   1.000
_cell.length_b   1.000
_cell.length_c   1.000
_cell.angle_alpha   90.00
_cell.angle_beta   90.00
_cell.angle_gamma   90.00
#
_symmetry.space_group_name_H-M   'P 1'
#
loop_
_entity.id
_entity.type
_entity.pdbx_description
1 polymer ?
#
loop_
_entity_poly.entity_id
_entity_poly.type
_entity_poly.pdbx_seq_one_letter_code
_entity_poly.pdbx_strand_id
1 'polypeptide(L)'
;MKLKRLCLSLIAALLCVGCAVPPAPTPEAPPQPKTDIWPKIYADETYLATFASAWSEEEAMGTIRNLQNSMVEYNANFTLSELNVDAYGMRARWTWIENGTFQKSAGFIVPFDLISSILLEHYPAIDKDYKWGLQIYFTSGNPVFIRTPTRDAAERLGKAILVLSKARGSKLGMPNPRFGAALAGLTEAQAQAAGILQSAGIIVSWVF
;
A
#
# COMPACT_ATOMS: atom_id res chain seq x y z
N MET A 1 34.66 29.92 73.12
CA MET A 1 34.05 29.72 74.45
C MET A 1 32.61 29.27 74.27
N LYS A 2 32.24 28.12 74.86
CA LYS A 2 30.89 27.55 75.08
C LYS A 2 30.06 27.00 73.90
N LEU A 3 30.16 25.69 73.80
CA LEU A 3 29.22 24.68 73.29
C LEU A 3 27.88 24.68 74.08
N LYS A 4 26.73 24.51 73.42
CA LYS A 4 25.71 23.44 73.65
C LYS A 4 24.29 23.73 73.10
N ARG A 5 23.71 22.66 72.51
CA ARG A 5 22.27 22.31 72.35
C ARG A 5 21.52 23.05 71.22
N LEU A 6 20.62 22.46 70.43
CA LEU A 6 19.81 21.24 70.56
C LEU A 6 19.28 20.80 69.17
N CYS A 7 19.19 19.49 68.94
CA CYS A 7 18.41 18.84 67.88
C CYS A 7 16.88 19.11 68.01
N LEU A 8 16.13 18.67 66.98
CA LEU A 8 14.67 18.60 66.83
C LEU A 8 14.00 19.82 66.20
N SER A 9 13.90 19.78 64.87
CA SER A 9 12.79 20.35 64.12
C SER A 9 12.39 19.39 63.00
N LEU A 10 12.01 18.18 63.41
CA LEU A 10 11.18 17.26 62.65
C LEU A 10 9.92 17.03 63.50
N ILE A 11 8.75 17.02 62.86
CA ILE A 11 7.41 16.78 63.46
C ILE A 11 6.68 18.06 63.91
N ALA A 12 6.14 18.80 62.94
CA ALA A 12 4.96 19.66 63.15
C ALA A 12 4.26 19.95 61.80
N ALA A 13 3.91 18.90 61.04
CA ALA A 13 3.00 19.01 59.89
C ALA A 13 2.29 17.69 59.52
N LEU A 14 2.27 16.70 60.42
CA LEU A 14 1.29 15.62 60.37
C LEU A 14 0.28 15.93 61.47
N LEU A 15 -0.90 16.43 61.10
CA LEU A 15 -2.20 16.29 61.80
C LEU A 15 -3.23 17.26 61.18
N CYS A 16 -3.49 17.10 59.88
CA CYS A 16 -4.76 17.47 59.26
C CYS A 16 -5.28 16.23 58.52
N VAL A 17 -5.63 15.19 59.28
CA VAL A 17 -6.37 14.04 58.77
C VAL A 17 -7.83 14.49 58.62
N GLY A 18 -8.10 15.18 57.51
CA GLY A 18 -9.45 15.26 56.97
C GLY A 18 -9.78 13.90 56.37
N CYS A 19 -10.87 13.29 56.80
CA CYS A 19 -11.38 12.03 56.25
C CYS A 19 -11.72 12.21 54.76
N ALA A 20 -10.76 11.93 53.87
CA ALA A 20 -11.03 11.79 52.45
C ALA A 20 -11.78 10.46 52.26
N VAL A 21 -13.08 10.55 52.03
CA VAL A 21 -13.90 9.41 51.60
C VAL A 21 -13.31 8.94 50.26
N PRO A 22 -12.97 7.65 50.10
CA PRO A 22 -12.50 7.15 48.81
C PRO A 22 -13.60 7.39 47.76
N PRO A 23 -13.24 7.81 46.53
CA PRO A 23 -14.22 7.93 45.46
C PRO A 23 -14.92 6.59 45.27
N ALA A 24 -16.24 6.63 45.02
CA ALA A 24 -17.01 5.44 44.75
C ALA A 24 -16.34 4.64 43.61
N PRO A 25 -16.28 3.30 43.69
CA PRO A 25 -15.73 2.49 42.61
C PRO A 25 -16.47 2.84 41.32
N THR A 26 -15.73 3.31 40.33
CA THR A 26 -16.24 3.56 38.98
C THR A 26 -16.92 2.27 38.52
N PRO A 27 -18.18 2.31 38.05
CA PRO A 27 -18.81 1.14 37.46
C PRO A 27 -17.88 0.58 36.38
N GLU A 28 -17.43 -0.67 36.54
CA GLU A 28 -16.68 -1.36 35.50
C GLU A 28 -17.52 -1.28 34.22
N ALA A 29 -16.98 -0.62 33.21
CA ALA A 29 -17.63 -0.59 31.91
C ALA A 29 -17.87 -2.05 31.51
N PRO A 30 -19.10 -2.42 31.07
CA PRO A 30 -19.37 -3.78 30.66
C PRO A 30 -18.31 -4.19 29.62
N PRO A 31 -17.77 -5.43 29.72
CA PRO A 31 -16.73 -5.88 28.81
C PRO A 31 -17.22 -5.64 27.39
N GLN A 32 -16.52 -4.76 26.68
CA GLN A 32 -16.79 -4.50 25.27
C GLN A 32 -16.85 -5.86 24.58
N PRO A 33 -17.87 -6.14 23.75
CA PRO A 33 -17.92 -7.38 22.99
C PRO A 33 -16.58 -7.52 22.27
N LYS A 34 -15.83 -8.59 22.58
CA LYS A 34 -14.66 -8.95 21.78
C LYS A 34 -15.20 -9.26 20.40
N THR A 35 -15.12 -8.30 19.50
CA THR A 35 -15.36 -8.55 18.09
C THR A 35 -14.21 -9.42 17.63
N ASP A 36 -14.47 -10.70 17.36
CA ASP A 36 -13.53 -11.60 16.67
C ASP A 36 -13.22 -11.13 15.24
N ILE A 37 -13.88 -10.06 14.80
CA ILE A 37 -13.61 -9.34 13.56
C ILE A 37 -12.40 -8.45 13.79
N TRP A 38 -11.25 -8.88 13.26
CA TRP A 38 -10.09 -8.02 13.12
C TRP A 38 -10.49 -6.76 12.35
N PRO A 39 -10.21 -5.55 12.86
CA PRO A 39 -10.49 -4.33 12.11
C PRO A 39 -9.77 -4.37 10.77
N LYS A 40 -10.32 -3.75 9.72
CA LYS A 40 -9.60 -3.58 8.45
C LYS A 40 -8.31 -2.81 8.75
N ILE A 41 -7.18 -3.49 8.66
CA ILE A 41 -5.86 -3.07 9.16
C ILE A 41 -4.96 -2.50 8.06
N TYR A 42 -5.46 -2.38 6.82
CA TYR A 42 -4.66 -2.02 5.65
C TYR A 42 -5.17 -0.79 4.93
N ALA A 43 -4.24 0.08 4.57
CA ALA A 43 -4.49 1.27 3.76
C ALA A 43 -4.52 0.95 2.25
N ASP A 44 -3.76 -0.06 1.82
CA ASP A 44 -3.65 -0.55 0.45
C ASP A 44 -3.76 -2.08 0.42
N GLU A 45 -4.17 -2.64 -0.72
CA GLU A 45 -4.44 -4.07 -0.90
C GLU A 45 -3.81 -4.60 -2.20
N THR A 46 -2.96 -5.62 -2.08
CA THR A 46 -2.43 -6.37 -3.21
C THR A 46 -3.26 -7.61 -3.48
N TYR A 47 -3.82 -7.69 -4.68
CA TYR A 47 -4.58 -8.82 -5.18
C TYR A 47 -3.71 -9.71 -6.05
N LEU A 48 -3.68 -11.01 -5.77
CA LEU A 48 -3.03 -11.97 -6.64
C LEU A 48 -3.99 -12.38 -7.76
N ALA A 49 -3.83 -11.76 -8.92
CA ALA A 49 -4.57 -12.10 -10.13
C ALA A 49 -3.71 -12.98 -11.05
N THR A 50 -4.32 -14.01 -11.65
CA THR A 50 -3.61 -14.86 -12.64
C THR A 50 -3.44 -14.16 -13.98
N PHE A 51 -4.25 -13.13 -14.26
CA PHE A 51 -4.34 -12.44 -15.56
C PHE A 51 -4.42 -13.38 -16.77
N ALA A 52 -4.84 -14.63 -16.57
CA ALA A 52 -4.91 -15.62 -17.63
C ALA A 52 -5.91 -15.16 -18.69
N SER A 53 -5.51 -15.24 -19.95
CA SER A 53 -6.31 -14.85 -21.09
C SER A 53 -5.97 -15.72 -22.30
N ALA A 54 -6.94 -15.89 -23.19
CA ALA A 54 -6.78 -16.55 -24.49
C ALA A 54 -6.59 -15.53 -25.63
N TRP A 55 -6.32 -14.26 -25.31
CA TRP A 55 -6.15 -13.20 -26.30
C TRP A 55 -4.95 -13.43 -27.21
N SER A 56 -5.08 -12.98 -28.46
CA SER A 56 -3.94 -12.84 -29.38
C SER A 56 -3.01 -11.69 -28.95
N GLU A 57 -1.81 -11.64 -29.52
CA GLU A 57 -0.89 -10.51 -29.31
C GLU A 57 -1.49 -9.20 -29.84
N GLU A 58 -2.21 -9.23 -30.96
CA GLU A 58 -2.90 -8.06 -31.51
C GLU A 58 -4.02 -7.56 -30.61
N GLU A 59 -4.84 -8.46 -30.05
CA GLU A 59 -5.89 -8.11 -29.10
C GLU A 59 -5.30 -7.49 -27.82
N ALA A 60 -4.18 -8.04 -27.34
CA ALA A 60 -3.45 -7.51 -26.20
C ALA A 60 -2.89 -6.10 -26.49
N MET A 61 -2.18 -5.90 -27.61
CA MET A 61 -1.66 -4.59 -28.00
C MET A 61 -2.78 -3.57 -28.19
N GLY A 62 -3.86 -3.95 -28.88
CA GLY A 62 -5.04 -3.11 -29.08
C GLY A 62 -5.70 -2.70 -27.75
N THR A 63 -5.77 -3.64 -26.80
CA THR A 63 -6.29 -3.35 -25.46
C THR A 63 -5.44 -2.31 -24.72
N ILE A 64 -4.11 -2.43 -24.75
CA ILE A 64 -3.22 -1.45 -24.09
C ILE A 64 -3.40 -0.06 -24.71
N ARG A 65 -3.45 0.04 -26.05
CA ARG A 65 -3.66 1.31 -26.75
C ARG A 65 -5.00 1.95 -26.40
N ASN A 66 -6.07 1.15 -26.34
CA ASN A 66 -7.41 1.63 -25.98
C ASN A 66 -7.52 2.10 -24.53
N LEU A 67 -6.62 1.64 -23.65
CA LEU A 67 -6.57 2.05 -22.25
C LEU A 67 -5.72 3.30 -22.00
N GLN A 68 -5.09 3.92 -23.01
CA GLN A 68 -4.18 5.07 -22.82
C GLN A 68 -4.77 6.17 -21.93
N ASN A 69 -6.00 6.59 -22.24
CA ASN A 69 -6.68 7.66 -21.52
C ASN A 69 -7.24 7.23 -20.15
N SER A 70 -7.11 5.95 -19.81
CA SER A 70 -7.50 5.36 -18.52
C SER A 70 -6.29 4.98 -17.67
N MET A 71 -5.09 5.43 -18.05
CA MET A 71 -3.84 5.19 -17.33
C MET A 71 -3.19 6.51 -16.93
N VAL A 72 -2.68 6.54 -15.70
CA VAL A 72 -1.84 7.63 -15.20
C VAL A 72 -0.58 7.08 -14.58
N GLU A 73 0.47 7.90 -14.58
CA GLU A 73 1.66 7.61 -13.78
C GLU A 73 1.31 7.64 -12.28
N TYR A 74 1.93 6.72 -11.53
CA TYR A 74 1.61 6.47 -10.13
C TYR A 74 1.71 7.72 -9.23
N ASN A 75 2.81 8.47 -9.30
CA ASN A 75 3.10 9.57 -8.38
C ASN A 75 2.44 10.88 -8.78
N ALA A 76 2.64 11.31 -10.01
CA ALA A 76 2.29 12.61 -10.55
C ALA A 76 0.85 12.69 -11.06
N ASN A 77 0.16 11.55 -11.22
CA ASN A 77 -1.23 11.50 -11.70
C ASN A 77 -1.44 12.15 -13.07
N PHE A 78 -0.38 12.21 -13.88
CA PHE A 78 -0.46 12.71 -15.25
C PHE A 78 -0.95 11.62 -16.18
N THR A 79 -1.92 11.98 -17.02
CA THR A 79 -2.36 11.16 -18.16
C THR A 79 -1.22 11.01 -19.17
N LEU A 80 -1.15 9.85 -19.81
CA LEU A 80 -0.15 9.57 -20.84
C LEU A 80 -0.44 10.39 -22.10
N SER A 81 0.49 11.27 -22.47
CA SER A 81 0.41 12.06 -23.70
C SER A 81 0.75 11.23 -24.94
N GLU A 82 1.62 10.22 -24.78
CA GLU A 82 2.02 9.31 -25.85
C GLU A 82 2.08 7.88 -25.33
N LEU A 83 1.61 6.93 -26.14
CA LEU A 83 1.71 5.51 -25.87
C LEU A 83 2.02 4.76 -27.17
N ASN A 84 3.18 4.09 -27.21
CA ASN A 84 3.55 3.18 -28.28
C ASN A 84 3.63 1.75 -27.71
N VAL A 85 2.99 0.82 -28.40
CA VAL A 85 2.95 -0.60 -28.02
C VAL A 85 3.26 -1.42 -29.25
N ASP A 86 4.27 -2.27 -29.14
CA ASP A 86 4.63 -3.29 -30.13
C ASP A 86 4.80 -4.65 -29.44
N ALA A 87 5.22 -5.67 -30.19
CA ALA A 87 5.39 -7.03 -29.66
C ALA A 87 6.50 -7.16 -28.59
N TYR A 88 7.37 -6.14 -28.44
CA TYR A 88 8.54 -6.17 -27.57
C TYR A 88 8.35 -5.33 -26.31
N GLY A 89 7.54 -4.28 -26.37
CA GLY A 89 7.28 -3.49 -25.19
C GLY A 89 6.25 -2.39 -25.37
N MET A 90 5.87 -1.84 -24.21
CA MET A 90 5.06 -0.63 -24.09
C MET A 90 5.97 0.54 -23.68
N ARG A 91 5.83 1.67 -24.36
CA ARG A 91 6.60 2.89 -24.13
C ARG A 91 5.63 4.04 -23.97
N ALA A 92 5.64 4.65 -22.79
CA ALA A 92 4.72 5.74 -22.47
C ALA A 92 5.49 7.01 -22.15
N ARG A 93 4.91 8.15 -22.53
CA ARG A 93 5.39 9.48 -22.12
C ARG A 93 4.24 10.32 -21.63
N TRP A 94 4.54 11.23 -20.72
CA TRP A 94 3.65 12.32 -20.34
C TRP A 94 4.42 13.63 -20.35
N THR A 95 3.70 14.71 -20.63
CA THR A 95 4.24 16.06 -20.65
C THR A 95 3.43 16.94 -19.69
N TRP A 96 4.10 17.90 -19.06
CA TRP A 96 3.44 18.89 -18.21
C TRP A 96 4.14 20.24 -18.34
N ILE A 97 3.41 21.31 -18.05
CA ILE A 97 3.96 22.66 -18.00
C ILE A 97 4.34 22.96 -16.56
N GLU A 98 5.61 23.24 -16.33
CA GLU A 98 6.12 23.74 -15.06
C GLU A 98 6.26 25.27 -15.12
N ASN A 99 5.72 25.96 -14.11
CA ASN A 99 5.78 27.43 -13.99
C ASN A 99 5.28 28.19 -15.23
N GLY A 100 4.26 27.66 -15.90
CA GLY A 100 3.57 28.31 -17.03
C GLY A 100 4.39 28.49 -18.31
N THR A 101 5.64 28.02 -18.36
CA THR A 101 6.57 28.36 -19.45
C THR A 101 7.44 27.20 -19.92
N PHE A 102 7.74 26.22 -19.05
CA PHE A 102 8.63 25.11 -19.40
C PHE A 102 7.85 23.82 -19.58
N GLN A 103 7.84 23.29 -20.80
CA GLN A 103 7.32 21.95 -21.06
C GLN A 103 8.35 20.91 -20.64
N LYS A 104 8.02 20.13 -19.62
CA LYS A 104 8.78 18.95 -19.20
C LYS A 104 8.14 17.69 -19.76
N SER A 105 8.94 16.63 -19.82
CA SER A 105 8.48 15.30 -20.18
C SER A 105 9.16 14.24 -19.33
N ALA A 106 8.44 13.16 -19.08
CA ALA A 106 8.98 11.94 -18.49
C ALA A 106 8.26 10.74 -19.12
N GLY A 107 8.75 9.55 -18.83
CA GLY A 107 8.25 8.34 -19.47
C GLY A 107 8.75 7.08 -18.79
N PHE A 108 8.18 5.95 -19.20
CA PHE A 108 8.64 4.63 -18.80
C PHE A 108 8.61 3.68 -20.00
N ILE A 109 9.35 2.59 -19.85
CA ILE A 109 9.37 1.48 -20.80
C ILE A 109 9.04 0.21 -20.00
N VAL A 110 8.11 -0.57 -20.53
CA VAL A 110 7.76 -1.91 -20.06
C VAL A 110 8.23 -2.91 -21.13
N PRO A 111 9.46 -3.42 -21.03
CA PRO A 111 9.99 -4.44 -21.93
C PRO A 111 9.40 -5.81 -21.55
N PHE A 112 8.64 -6.43 -22.46
CA PHE A 112 7.84 -7.61 -22.14
C PHE A 112 8.67 -8.87 -21.86
N ASP A 113 9.86 -8.96 -22.43
CA ASP A 113 10.81 -10.05 -22.22
C ASP A 113 11.48 -10.03 -20.83
N LEU A 114 11.56 -8.85 -20.19
CA LEU A 114 12.22 -8.69 -18.89
C LEU A 114 11.27 -8.72 -17.70
N ILE A 115 9.95 -8.80 -17.91
CA ILE A 115 8.97 -8.84 -16.82
C ILE A 115 9.22 -10.06 -15.93
N SER A 116 9.16 -9.86 -14.62
CA SER A 116 9.33 -10.91 -13.62
C SER A 116 8.07 -11.11 -12.78
N SER A 117 7.26 -10.07 -12.57
CA SER A 117 5.99 -10.15 -11.84
C SER A 117 5.04 -9.03 -12.25
N ILE A 118 3.74 -9.28 -12.14
CA ILE A 118 2.67 -8.30 -12.32
C ILE A 118 1.73 -8.45 -11.13
N LEU A 119 1.53 -7.38 -10.36
CA LEU A 119 0.63 -7.35 -9.21
C LEU A 119 -0.53 -6.40 -9.48
N LEU A 120 -1.75 -6.82 -9.12
CA LEU A 120 -2.93 -5.96 -9.11
C LEU A 120 -3.03 -5.28 -7.75
N GLU A 121 -3.11 -3.96 -7.74
CA GLU A 121 -3.15 -3.18 -6.51
C GLU A 121 -4.40 -2.33 -6.42
N HIS A 122 -4.86 -2.13 -5.20
CA HIS A 122 -5.89 -1.18 -4.84
C HIS A 122 -5.37 -0.25 -3.75
N TYR A 123 -5.48 1.06 -4.01
CA TYR A 123 -4.97 2.14 -3.19
C TYR A 123 -6.15 2.98 -2.64
N PRO A 124 -6.96 2.51 -1.69
CA PRO A 124 -8.11 3.26 -1.21
C PRO A 124 -7.74 4.53 -0.45
N ALA A 125 -6.56 4.57 0.17
CA ALA A 125 -6.09 5.68 1.01
C ALA A 125 -5.53 6.88 0.25
N ILE A 126 -5.20 6.75 -1.03
CA ILE A 126 -4.73 7.89 -1.82
C ILE A 126 -5.90 8.82 -2.14
N ASP A 127 -5.69 10.12 -1.96
CA ASP A 127 -6.63 11.17 -2.34
C ASP A 127 -6.54 11.47 -3.85
N LYS A 128 -6.84 10.46 -4.66
CA LYS A 128 -6.77 10.49 -6.12
C LYS A 128 -7.87 9.61 -6.72
N ASP A 129 -8.32 9.95 -7.94
CA ASP A 129 -9.39 9.21 -8.63
C ASP A 129 -8.96 7.80 -9.10
N TYR A 130 -7.68 7.63 -9.39
CA TYR A 130 -7.12 6.40 -9.94
C TYR A 130 -6.63 5.49 -8.82
N LYS A 131 -7.54 4.75 -8.20
CA LYS A 131 -7.29 3.91 -7.02
C LYS A 131 -6.91 2.47 -7.35
N TRP A 132 -7.02 2.04 -8.60
CA TRP A 132 -6.58 0.71 -9.03
C TRP A 132 -5.27 0.84 -9.80
N GLY A 133 -4.53 -0.24 -9.96
CA GLY A 133 -3.33 -0.20 -10.78
C GLY A 133 -2.57 -1.51 -10.85
N LEU A 134 -1.46 -1.45 -11.58
CA LEU A 134 -0.50 -2.54 -11.66
C LEU A 134 0.85 -2.09 -11.14
N GLN A 135 1.49 -3.00 -10.40
CA GLN A 135 2.93 -2.95 -10.19
C GLN A 135 3.61 -3.99 -11.06
N ILE A 136 4.48 -3.53 -11.95
CA ILE A 136 5.17 -4.36 -12.94
C ILE A 136 6.64 -4.40 -12.55
N TYR A 137 7.11 -5.59 -12.18
CA TYR A 137 8.49 -5.83 -11.80
C TYR A 137 9.24 -6.46 -12.96
N PHE A 138 10.53 -6.15 -13.01
CA PHE A 138 11.44 -6.69 -14.00
C PHE A 138 12.50 -7.58 -13.34
N THR A 139 13.17 -8.39 -14.15
CA THR A 139 14.34 -9.15 -13.73
C THR A 139 15.53 -8.24 -13.40
N SER A 140 15.55 -7.03 -13.96
CA SER A 140 16.50 -5.97 -13.66
C SER A 140 15.91 -4.59 -13.93
N GLY A 141 16.30 -3.59 -13.15
CA GLY A 141 15.83 -2.20 -13.31
C GLY A 141 14.71 -1.83 -12.34
N ASN A 142 14.24 -0.58 -12.44
CA ASN A 142 13.18 -0.05 -11.58
C ASN A 142 11.81 -0.56 -12.03
N PRO A 143 10.91 -0.94 -11.10
CA PRO A 143 9.56 -1.35 -11.47
C PRO A 143 8.76 -0.17 -12.04
N VAL A 144 7.73 -0.51 -12.81
CA VAL A 144 6.78 0.46 -13.37
C VAL A 144 5.43 0.31 -12.68
N PHE A 145 4.91 1.42 -12.18
CA PHE A 145 3.63 1.49 -11.49
C PHE A 145 2.66 2.33 -12.31
N ILE A 146 1.51 1.75 -12.67
CA ILE A 146 0.50 2.39 -13.50
C ILE A 146 -0.82 2.35 -12.75
N ARG A 147 -1.50 3.49 -12.61
CA ARG A 147 -2.83 3.55 -11.97
C ARG A 147 -3.93 3.69 -13.02
N THR A 148 -5.08 3.09 -12.73
CA THR A 148 -6.31 3.08 -13.52
C THR A 148 -7.49 3.50 -12.64
N PRO A 149 -8.59 4.01 -13.23
CA PRO A 149 -9.76 4.43 -12.45
C PRO A 149 -10.56 3.24 -11.90
N THR A 150 -10.48 2.08 -12.55
CA THR A 150 -11.27 0.89 -12.21
C THR A 150 -10.41 -0.37 -12.15
N ARG A 151 -10.89 -1.35 -11.37
CA ARG A 151 -10.33 -2.70 -11.32
C ARG A 151 -10.32 -3.37 -12.69
N ASP A 152 -11.42 -3.25 -13.45
CA ASP A 152 -11.52 -3.83 -14.80
C ASP A 152 -10.41 -3.31 -15.72
N ALA A 153 -10.16 -1.99 -15.71
CA ALA A 153 -9.09 -1.40 -16.50
C ALA A 153 -7.71 -1.95 -16.10
N ALA A 154 -7.43 -2.09 -14.80
CA ALA A 154 -6.18 -2.69 -14.31
C ALA A 154 -6.06 -4.16 -14.71
N GLU A 155 -7.12 -4.95 -14.58
CA GLU A 155 -7.13 -6.37 -14.95
C GLU A 155 -6.94 -6.57 -16.46
N ARG A 156 -7.59 -5.75 -17.29
CA ARG A 156 -7.43 -5.80 -18.75
C ARG A 156 -6.01 -5.41 -19.17
N LEU A 157 -5.42 -4.40 -18.52
CA LEU A 157 -4.02 -4.04 -18.71
C LEU A 157 -3.10 -5.22 -18.33
N GLY A 158 -3.33 -5.85 -17.18
CA GLY A 158 -2.50 -6.94 -16.68
C GLY A 158 -2.59 -8.19 -17.56
N LYS A 159 -3.79 -8.51 -18.06
CA LYS A 159 -4.02 -9.57 -19.07
C LYS A 159 -3.22 -9.32 -20.34
N ALA A 160 -3.29 -8.11 -20.89
CA ALA A 160 -2.58 -7.77 -22.10
C ALA A 160 -1.05 -7.85 -21.92
N ILE A 161 -0.53 -7.32 -20.83
CA ILE A 161 0.90 -7.39 -20.51
C ILE A 161 1.34 -8.84 -20.32
N LEU A 162 0.55 -9.68 -19.62
CA LEU A 162 0.87 -11.09 -19.42
C LEU A 162 0.96 -11.84 -20.76
N VAL A 163 -0.01 -11.63 -21.66
CA VAL A 163 -0.03 -12.26 -23.00
C VAL A 163 1.24 -11.93 -23.76
N LEU A 164 1.60 -10.65 -23.83
CA LEU A 164 2.78 -10.19 -24.57
C LEU A 164 4.09 -10.69 -23.93
N SER A 165 4.15 -10.70 -22.59
CA SER A 165 5.31 -11.23 -21.86
C SER A 165 5.53 -12.72 -22.10
N LYS A 166 4.45 -13.52 -22.04
CA LYS A 166 4.50 -14.95 -22.33
C LYS A 166 4.93 -15.21 -23.76
N ALA A 167 4.42 -14.43 -24.71
CA ALA A 167 4.82 -14.55 -26.11
C ALA A 167 6.33 -14.34 -26.29
N ARG A 168 6.94 -13.44 -25.51
CA ARG A 168 8.40 -13.19 -25.49
C ARG A 168 9.21 -14.16 -24.62
N GLY A 169 8.59 -15.14 -23.97
CA GLY A 169 9.30 -16.13 -23.15
C GLY A 169 9.79 -15.59 -21.80
N SER A 170 9.18 -14.51 -21.31
CA SER A 170 9.47 -13.98 -19.98
C SER A 170 9.21 -15.03 -18.90
N LYS A 171 10.13 -15.10 -17.91
CA LYS A 171 10.06 -16.01 -16.77
C LYS A 171 9.24 -15.40 -15.63
N LEU A 172 7.97 -15.11 -15.90
CA LEU A 172 7.05 -14.57 -14.91
C LEU A 172 6.88 -15.51 -13.71
N GLY A 173 7.10 -14.99 -12.51
CA GLY A 173 6.59 -15.59 -11.29
C GLY A 173 5.08 -15.44 -11.28
N MET A 174 4.36 -16.53 -11.53
CA MET A 174 2.90 -16.52 -11.43
C MET A 174 2.52 -16.52 -9.95
N PRO A 175 1.81 -15.49 -9.45
CA PRO A 175 1.37 -15.51 -8.07
C PRO A 175 0.36 -16.64 -7.87
N ASN A 176 0.40 -17.29 -6.71
CA ASN A 176 -0.62 -18.27 -6.34
C ASN A 176 -1.89 -17.50 -5.94
N PRO A 177 -2.97 -17.52 -6.74
CA PRO A 177 -4.15 -16.67 -6.54
C PRO A 177 -4.94 -16.98 -5.27
N ARG A 178 -4.55 -18.02 -4.52
CA ARG A 178 -5.11 -18.32 -3.20
C ARG A 178 -4.65 -17.33 -2.13
N PHE A 179 -3.57 -16.59 -2.37
CA PHE A 179 -3.00 -15.68 -1.39
C PHE A 179 -3.34 -14.23 -1.79
N GLY A 180 -3.61 -13.37 -0.83
CA GLY A 180 -3.56 -11.93 -0.98
C GLY A 180 -2.52 -11.42 0.00
N ALA A 181 -1.96 -10.25 -0.25
CA ALA A 181 -1.11 -9.60 0.74
C ALA A 181 -1.59 -8.18 0.90
N ALA A 182 -1.72 -7.75 2.14
CA ALA A 182 -1.88 -6.36 2.45
C ALA A 182 -0.80 -6.07 3.49
N LEU A 183 0.01 -5.04 3.29
CA LEU A 183 1.18 -4.79 4.12
C LEU A 183 0.88 -3.55 4.97
N ALA A 184 0.84 -3.72 6.27
CA ALA A 184 0.72 -2.60 7.21
C ALA A 184 1.69 -2.82 8.38
N GLY A 185 2.24 -1.71 8.87
CA GLY A 185 2.92 -1.70 10.16
C GLY A 185 1.92 -2.00 11.27
N LEU A 186 2.36 -2.72 12.30
CA LEU A 186 1.55 -3.00 13.47
C LEU A 186 1.35 -1.74 14.31
N THR A 187 0.13 -1.47 14.77
CA THR A 187 -0.06 -0.56 15.90
C THR A 187 0.51 -1.19 17.18
N GLU A 188 0.84 -0.38 18.18
CA GLU A 188 1.34 -0.91 19.48
C GLU A 188 0.35 -1.89 20.11
N ALA A 189 -0.96 -1.61 20.03
CA ALA A 189 -2.00 -2.50 20.53
C ALA A 189 -2.04 -3.85 19.79
N GLN A 190 -1.83 -3.83 18.46
CA GLN A 190 -1.76 -5.06 17.65
C GLN A 190 -0.48 -5.84 17.92
N ALA A 191 0.67 -5.17 18.05
CA ALA A 191 1.93 -5.79 18.40
C ALA A 191 1.84 -6.49 19.77
N GLN A 192 1.28 -5.81 20.78
CA GLN A 192 1.04 -6.40 22.10
C GLN A 192 0.06 -7.57 22.06
N ALA A 193 -1.07 -7.43 21.35
CA ALA A 193 -2.05 -8.52 21.21
C ALA A 193 -1.47 -9.75 20.49
N ALA A 194 -0.52 -9.56 19.57
CA ALA A 194 0.20 -10.62 18.88
C ALA A 194 1.44 -11.14 19.64
N GLY A 195 1.77 -10.58 20.81
CA GLY A 195 2.96 -10.96 21.58
C GLY A 195 4.29 -10.54 20.92
N ILE A 196 4.26 -9.55 20.02
CA ILE A 196 5.42 -9.06 19.28
C ILE A 196 6.05 -7.89 20.07
N LEU A 197 7.29 -8.08 20.51
CA LEU A 197 8.02 -7.16 21.40
C LEU A 197 8.52 -5.87 20.72
N GLN A 198 8.46 -5.78 19.39
CA GLN A 198 8.87 -4.61 18.60
C GLN A 198 7.72 -4.18 17.68
N SER A 199 7.52 -2.87 17.52
CA SER A 199 6.55 -2.26 16.60
C SER A 199 6.91 -2.43 15.11
N ALA A 200 7.69 -3.45 14.78
CA ALA A 200 8.09 -3.80 13.42
C ALA A 200 7.52 -5.19 13.10
N GLY A 201 6.53 -5.21 12.23
CA GLY A 201 5.89 -6.43 11.73
C GLY A 201 5.05 -6.14 10.51
N ILE A 202 4.86 -7.16 9.68
CA ILE A 202 3.99 -7.13 8.51
C ILE A 202 2.84 -8.09 8.81
N ILE A 203 1.59 -7.63 8.76
CA ILE A 203 0.45 -8.55 8.82
C ILE A 203 0.16 -9.05 7.41
N VAL A 204 0.32 -10.33 7.13
CA VAL A 204 -0.14 -10.93 5.86
C VAL A 204 -1.54 -11.48 6.09
N SER A 205 -2.57 -10.85 5.50
CA SER A 205 -3.94 -11.38 5.53
C SER A 205 -4.40 -11.89 4.18
N TRP A 206 -5.30 -12.86 4.24
CA TRP A 206 -6.11 -13.30 3.11
C TRP A 206 -7.11 -12.21 2.72
N VAL A 207 -7.11 -11.82 1.45
CA VAL A 207 -8.17 -11.01 0.85
C VAL A 207 -9.01 -11.98 0.02
N PHE A 208 -10.24 -12.27 0.46
CA PHE A 208 -11.20 -13.12 -0.24
C PHE A 208 -12.17 -12.27 -1.08
#